data_AF-A0A3C0WXK3-F1
#
_entry.id   AF-A0A3C0WXK3-F1
#
_cell.length_a   1.000
_cell.length_b   1.000
_cell.length_c   1.000
_cell.angle_alpha   90.00
_cell.angle_beta   90.00
_cell.angle_gamma   90.00
#
_symmetry.space_group_name_H-M   'P 1'
#
loop_
_entity.id
_entity.type
_entity.pdbx_description
1 polymer ?
#
loop_
_entity_poly.entity_id
_entity_poly.type
_entity_poly.pdbx_seq_one_letter_code
_entity_poly.pdbx_strand_id
1 'polypeptide(L)' 'MKKTIYHGSNSIIEKPVFGYGKVRNDYGLGFYCTEELDMAKEWGVSKNAGGYANIYKIEMDGLLFLI' A
#
# COMPACT_ATOMS: atom_id res chain seq x y z
N MET A 1 0.17 18.93 -4.62
CA MET A 1 -0.84 18.49 -3.63
C MET A 1 -0.36 17.21 -2.95
N LYS A 2 -0.34 17.18 -1.62
CA LYS A 2 -0.03 15.95 -0.87
C LYS A 2 -1.28 15.11 -0.69
N LYS A 3 -1.13 13.78 -0.73
CA LYS A 3 -2.19 12.82 -0.44
C LYS A 3 -1.76 11.83 0.63
N THR A 4 -2.67 11.49 1.53
CA THR A 4 -2.46 10.41 2.51
C THR A 4 -2.91 9.10 1.88
N ILE A 5 -2.05 8.09 1.92
CA ILE A 5 -2.33 6.76 1.42
C ILE A 5 -1.89 5.71 2.45
N TYR A 6 -2.52 4.55 2.40
CA TYR A 6 -2.34 3.44 3.32
C TYR A 6 -1.96 2.16 2.58
N HIS A 7 -1.10 1.36 3.19
CA HIS A 7 -0.72 0.03 2.72
C HIS A 7 -0.92 -1.00 3.84
N GLY A 8 -1.71 -2.04 3.56
CA GLY A 8 -1.86 -3.18 4.45
C GLY A 8 -0.71 -4.17 4.29
N SER A 9 -0.05 -4.53 5.39
CA SER A 9 0.96 -5.58 5.41
C SER A 9 1.04 -6.32 6.75
N ASN A 10 1.68 -7.48 6.73
CA ASN A 10 1.97 -8.27 7.93
C ASN A 10 3.18 -7.75 8.74
N SER A 11 3.85 -6.70 8.28
CA SER A 11 5.00 -6.07 8.92
C SER A 11 4.96 -4.55 8.76
N ILE A 12 5.71 -3.81 9.58
CA ILE A 12 5.92 -2.37 9.38
C ILE A 12 6.84 -2.18 8.16
N ILE A 13 6.46 -1.29 7.23
CA ILE A 13 7.25 -0.95 6.05
C ILE A 13 7.59 0.55 6.10
N GLU A 14 8.82 0.87 6.51
CA GLU A 14 9.24 2.27 6.63
C GLU A 14 9.45 2.96 5.27
N LYS A 15 9.95 2.21 4.28
CA LYS A 15 10.24 2.72 2.93
C LYS A 15 9.69 1.78 1.86
N PRO A 16 8.73 2.23 1.02
CA PRO A 16 8.30 1.48 -0.15
C PRO A 16 9.48 1.24 -1.10
N VAL A 17 9.56 0.04 -1.68
CA VAL A 17 10.61 -0.34 -2.63
C VAL A 17 9.97 -0.64 -3.99
N PHE A 18 10.47 0.02 -5.04
CA PHE A 18 10.02 -0.21 -6.41
C PHE A 18 10.28 -1.66 -6.85
N GLY A 19 9.29 -2.28 -7.50
CA GLY A 19 9.38 -3.66 -8.00
C GLY A 19 9.30 -4.75 -6.92
N TYR A 20 9.08 -4.39 -5.66
CA TYR A 20 8.86 -5.36 -4.59
C TYR A 20 7.42 -5.89 -4.59
N GLY A 21 7.19 -7.05 -3.97
CA GLY A 21 5.88 -7.69 -3.87
C GLY A 21 5.83 -9.05 -4.55
N LYS A 22 4.63 -9.64 -4.62
CA LYS A 22 4.43 -10.95 -5.25
C LYS A 22 4.12 -10.75 -6.73
N VAL A 23 4.85 -11.46 -7.59
CA VAL A 23 4.67 -11.44 -9.05
C VAL A 23 3.23 -11.79 -9.47
N ARG A 24 2.53 -12.58 -8.64
CA ARG A 24 1.16 -13.07 -8.90
C ARG A 24 0.08 -12.27 -8.16
N ASN A 25 0.32 -11.03 -7.80
CA ASN A 25 -0.77 -10.14 -7.38
C ASN A 25 -1.64 -9.77 -8.59
N ASP A 26 -2.87 -9.32 -8.34
CA ASP A 26 -3.90 -9.08 -9.36
C ASP A 26 -3.45 -8.13 -10.48
N TYR A 27 -2.52 -7.20 -10.16
CA TYR A 27 -1.95 -6.24 -11.11
C TYR A 27 -0.42 -6.36 -11.24
N GLY A 28 0.15 -7.52 -10.89
CA GLY A 28 1.60 -7.78 -11.00
C GLY A 28 2.45 -7.23 -9.86
N LEU A 29 3.69 -6.83 -10.16
CA LEU A 29 4.60 -6.26 -9.15
C LEU A 29 4.26 -4.81 -8.87
N GLY A 30 4.13 -4.44 -7.60
CA GLY A 30 3.78 -3.09 -7.22
C GLY A 30 3.58 -2.93 -5.71
N PHE A 31 3.56 -1.66 -5.30
CA PHE A 31 3.25 -1.27 -3.93
C PHE A 31 1.81 -0.74 -3.89
N TYR A 32 0.90 -1.59 -3.42
CA TYR A 32 -0.54 -1.35 -3.46
C TYR A 32 -0.99 -0.47 -2.30
N CYS A 33 -1.58 0.68 -2.63
CA CYS A 33 -2.04 1.64 -1.66
C CYS A 33 -3.52 1.95 -1.84
N THR A 34 -4.14 2.46 -0.79
CA THR A 34 -5.52 2.94 -0.76
C THR A 34 -5.63 4.22 0.06
N GLU A 35 -6.66 5.02 -0.18
CA GLU A 35 -7.02 6.16 0.68
C GLU A 35 -7.88 5.73 1.87
N GLU A 36 -8.48 4.56 1.79
CA GLU A 36 -9.39 4.02 2.79
C GLU A 36 -8.62 3.22 3.85
N LEU A 37 -8.53 3.77 5.06
CA LEU A 37 -7.80 3.15 6.17
C LEU A 37 -8.32 1.73 6.49
N ASP A 38 -9.64 1.53 6.51
CA ASP A 38 -10.23 0.24 6.85
C ASP A 38 -9.93 -0.84 5.81
N MET A 39 -9.83 -0.45 4.52
CA MET A 39 -9.39 -1.38 3.48
C MET A 39 -7.93 -1.80 3.66
N ALA A 40 -7.04 -0.87 4.05
CA ALA A 40 -5.66 -1.22 4.37
C ALA A 40 -5.54 -2.15 5.58
N LYS A 41 -6.39 -1.98 6.61
CA LYS A 41 -6.43 -2.90 7.75
C LYS A 41 -6.83 -4.31 7.30
N GLU A 42 -7.86 -4.43 6.48
CA GLU A 42 -8.32 -5.72 5.95
C GLU A 42 -7.22 -6.42 5.13
N TRP A 43 -6.46 -5.68 4.32
CA TRP A 43 -5.36 -6.24 3.54
C TRP A 43 -4.13 -6.64 4.36
N GLY A 44 -3.93 -6.00 5.52
CA GLY A 44 -2.76 -6.24 6.36
C GLY A 44 -2.87 -7.48 7.25
N VAL A 45 -4.09 -7.92 7.56
CA VAL A 45 -4.33 -9.06 8.46
C VAL A 45 -4.24 -10.41 7.74
N SER A 46 -4.01 -11.47 8.51
CA SER A 46 -4.07 -12.85 8.05
C SER A 46 -4.92 -13.68 9.00
N LYS A 47 -5.31 -14.89 8.58
CA LYS A 47 -6.24 -15.76 9.35
C LYS A 47 -5.87 -15.94 10.83
N ASN A 48 -4.58 -15.95 11.16
CA ASN A 48 -4.07 -16.22 12.51
C ASN A 48 -3.15 -15.12 13.07
N ALA A 49 -3.05 -13.97 12.40
CA ALA A 49 -2.21 -12.87 12.87
C ALA A 49 -2.80 -11.52 12.46
N GLY A 50 -2.65 -10.55 13.35
CA GLY A 50 -2.94 -9.16 13.04
C GLY A 50 -2.01 -8.61 11.94
N GLY A 51 -2.25 -7.35 11.60
CA GLY A 51 -1.52 -6.65 10.54
C GLY A 51 -1.29 -5.20 10.87
N TYR A 52 -0.62 -4.51 9.96
CA TYR A 52 -0.33 -3.09 10.02
C TYR A 52 -0.99 -2.38 8.83
N ALA A 53 -1.60 -1.23 9.12
CA ALA A 53 -1.95 -0.25 8.10
C ALA A 53 -0.88 0.85 8.12
N ASN A 54 0.10 0.73 7.23
CA ASN A 54 1.18 1.70 7.10
C ASN A 54 0.66 2.97 6.43
N ILE A 55 1.00 4.14 6.95
CA ILE A 55 0.56 5.45 6.43
C ILE A 55 1.71 6.18 5.74
N TYR A 56 1.44 6.73 4.57
CA TYR A 56 2.40 7.54 3.81
C TYR A 56 1.76 8.83 3.33
N LYS A 57 2.60 9.84 3.09
CA LYS A 57 2.24 11.05 2.34
C LYS A 57 2.96 11.02 1.01
N ILE A 58 2.21 11.13 -0.08
CA ILE A 58 2.74 11.18 -1.44
C ILE A 58 2.49 12.57 -2.04
N GLU A 59 3.47 13.09 -2.77
CA GLU A 59 3.28 14.27 -3.61
C GLU A 59 2.65 13.86 -4.93
N MET A 60 1.53 14.50 -5.26
CA MET A 60 0.79 14.19 -6.48
C MET A 60 1.19 15.09 -7.66
N ASP A 61 1.94 16.17 -7.41
CA ASP A 61 2.31 17.10 -8.46
C ASP A 61 3.32 16.47 -9.41
N GLY A 62 3.01 16.51 -10.71
CA GLY A 62 3.84 15.90 -11.75
C GLY A 62 3.66 14.38 -11.89
N LEU A 63 2.75 13.75 -11.14
CA LEU A 63 2.40 12.35 -11.37
C LEU A 63 1.49 12.21 -12.59
N LEU A 64 1.76 11.19 -13.41
CA LEU A 64 0.88 10.74 -14.48
C LEU A 64 -0.08 9.70 -13.93
N PHE A 65 -1.37 9.95 -14.06
CA PHE A 65 -2.41 8.98 -13.71
C PHE A 65 -2.74 8.15 -14.94
N LEU A 66 -2.62 6.84 -14.80
CA LEU A 66 -3.04 5.88 -15.81
C LEU A 66 -4.45 5.41 -15.45
N ILE A 67 -5.36 5.53 -16.40
CA ILE A 67 -6.77 5.07 -16.31
C ILE A 67 -6.93 3.73 -17.01
#